data_AF-A0A6P3RPS9-F1
#
_entry.id   AF-A0A6P3RPS9-F1
#
_cell.length_a   1.000
_cell.length_b   1.000
_cell.length_c   1.000
_cell.angle_alpha   90.00
_cell.angle_beta   90.00
_cell.angle_gamma   90.00
#
_symmetry.space_group_name_H-M   'P 1'
#
loop_
_entity.id
_entity.type
_entity.pdbx_description
1 polymer ?
#
loop_
_entity_poly.entity_id
_entity_poly.type
_entity_poly.pdbx_seq_one_letter_code
_entity_poly.pdbx_strand_id
1 'polypeptide(L)'
;ATVPSSAVAADVRTWGPHAGQIPPEAAVVRSVPTVRTRPKPVMCFLPREFWEIVHSFTDEQKRLFLQFTTGTDRAPVGGLGKLKMIIAKNGPDTERLPTSHTCFNVLLLPEYSSKEKLKERLLKAITYAKGFGML
;
A
#
# COMPACT_ATOMS: atom_id res chain seq x y z
N ALA A 1 11.72 9.44 22.61
CA ALA A 1 11.65 9.67 24.07
C ALA A 1 10.47 8.86 24.59
N THR A 2 10.56 7.87 25.46
CA THR A 2 11.61 7.43 26.39
C THR A 2 11.18 6.01 26.82
N VAL A 3 12.11 5.05 26.88
CA VAL A 3 11.92 3.73 27.53
C VAL A 3 12.11 3.89 29.05
N PRO A 4 11.40 3.13 29.90
CA PRO A 4 11.88 2.86 31.24
C PRO A 4 12.31 1.40 31.43
N SER A 5 13.36 1.30 32.23
CA SER A 5 14.21 0.16 32.56
C SER A 5 13.65 -0.72 33.69
N SER A 6 14.01 -2.00 33.63
CA SER A 6 14.27 -2.94 34.74
C SER A 6 13.17 -3.20 35.79
N ALA A 7 12.67 -4.45 35.78
CA ALA A 7 12.22 -5.12 37.00
C ALA A 7 13.01 -6.44 37.14
N VAL A 8 13.85 -6.50 38.15
CA VAL A 8 14.55 -7.71 38.61
C VAL A 8 13.74 -8.27 39.78
N ALA A 9 13.44 -9.57 39.73
CA ALA A 9 13.03 -10.33 40.90
C ALA A 9 13.89 -11.60 40.96
N ALA A 10 14.71 -11.69 42.01
CA ALA A 10 15.50 -12.86 42.35
C ALA A 10 15.07 -13.33 43.74
N ASP A 11 14.65 -14.60 43.87
CA ASP A 11 14.66 -15.37 45.13
C ASP A 11 14.19 -16.82 44.86
N VAL A 12 14.42 -17.87 45.66
CA VAL A 12 15.27 -18.15 46.81
C VAL A 12 15.56 -19.65 46.70
N ARG A 13 16.84 -20.04 46.72
CA ARG A 13 17.38 -21.41 46.88
C ARG A 13 18.86 -21.34 46.47
N THR A 14 19.73 -20.74 47.28
CA THR A 14 20.39 -21.49 48.36
C THR A 14 20.67 -22.94 47.93
N TRP A 15 21.73 -23.13 47.14
CA TRP A 15 23.11 -23.39 47.60
C TRP A 15 23.40 -24.90 47.61
N GLY A 16 24.24 -25.35 46.68
CA GLY A 16 24.95 -26.63 46.70
C GLY A 16 26.47 -26.37 46.59
N PRO A 17 27.35 -27.24 47.10
CA PRO A 17 28.70 -26.88 47.54
C PRO A 17 29.76 -26.74 46.44
N HIS A 18 29.38 -26.68 45.17
CA HIS A 18 30.31 -26.41 44.07
C HIS A 18 29.96 -25.07 43.40
N ALA A 19 30.27 -23.98 44.10
CA ALA A 19 30.31 -22.65 43.51
C ALA A 19 31.59 -22.51 42.66
N GLY A 20 31.52 -22.99 41.43
CA GLY A 20 32.53 -22.80 40.39
C GLY A 20 31.85 -22.39 39.09
N GLN A 21 31.66 -21.08 38.92
CA GLN A 21 31.32 -20.38 37.67
C GLN A 21 30.01 -20.77 36.95
N ILE A 22 28.97 -19.95 37.17
CA ILE A 22 27.82 -19.70 36.28
C ILE A 22 27.61 -18.17 36.40
N PRO A 23 27.27 -17.34 35.38
CA PRO A 23 26.45 -17.64 34.18
C PRO A 23 26.82 -16.77 32.93
N PRO A 24 25.90 -16.38 32.02
CA PRO A 24 24.91 -17.13 31.23
C PRO A 24 24.94 -16.73 29.73
N GLU A 25 24.84 -17.69 28.82
CA GLU A 25 23.79 -17.56 27.79
C GLU A 25 23.21 -18.94 27.53
N ALA A 26 22.36 -19.33 28.49
CA ALA A 26 21.43 -20.42 28.35
C ALA A 26 20.34 -19.97 27.38
N ALA A 27 20.19 -20.66 26.25
CA ALA A 27 18.89 -20.93 25.64
C ALA A 27 19.03 -21.87 24.43
N VAL A 28 19.25 -23.17 24.69
CA VAL A 28 18.66 -24.19 23.82
C VAL A 28 17.20 -24.32 24.24
N VAL A 29 16.29 -23.57 23.60
CA VAL A 29 14.86 -23.94 23.59
C VAL A 29 14.22 -23.54 22.26
N ARG A 30 14.12 -24.56 21.41
CA ARG A 30 12.99 -24.89 20.52
C ARG A 30 12.60 -23.86 19.46
N SER A 31 12.89 -24.24 18.22
CA SER A 31 12.16 -23.92 16.99
C SER A 31 10.78 -23.30 17.24
N VAL A 32 10.73 -21.97 17.16
CA VAL A 32 9.48 -21.22 17.00
C VAL A 32 8.88 -21.67 15.67
N PRO A 33 7.59 -22.05 15.61
CA PRO A 33 6.96 -22.31 14.34
C PRO A 33 7.04 -20.99 13.56
N THR A 34 7.79 -20.97 12.46
CA THR A 34 7.58 -19.96 11.43
C THR A 34 6.12 -20.10 11.03
N VAL A 35 5.25 -19.29 11.65
CA VAL A 35 3.95 -18.99 11.09
C VAL A 35 4.30 -18.32 9.77
N ARG A 36 4.41 -19.16 8.74
CA ARG A 36 4.16 -18.76 7.36
C ARG A 36 2.74 -18.23 7.40
N THR A 37 2.59 -16.95 7.74
CA THR A 37 1.49 -16.17 7.21
C THR A 37 1.76 -16.24 5.72
N ARG A 38 1.18 -17.24 5.03
CA ARG A 38 0.99 -17.11 3.60
C ARG A 38 0.16 -15.83 3.50
N PRO A 39 0.68 -14.70 2.99
CA PRO A 39 -0.23 -13.64 2.66
C PRO A 39 -1.21 -14.29 1.70
N LYS A 40 -2.51 -14.18 2.01
CA LYS A 40 -3.59 -14.71 1.17
C LYS A 40 -3.24 -14.35 -0.28
N PRO A 41 -3.45 -15.25 -1.27
CA PRO A 41 -3.28 -14.87 -2.65
C PRO A 41 -4.31 -13.77 -2.92
N VAL A 42 -3.92 -12.52 -2.73
CA VAL A 42 -4.62 -11.37 -3.29
C VAL A 42 -4.40 -11.55 -4.78
N MET A 43 -5.26 -12.35 -5.43
CA MET A 43 -5.26 -12.42 -6.88
C MET A 43 -5.39 -10.97 -7.34
N CYS A 44 -4.31 -10.46 -7.92
CA CYS A 44 -4.15 -9.08 -8.30
C CYS A 44 -4.99 -8.83 -9.55
N PHE A 45 -6.32 -8.86 -9.43
CA PHE A 45 -7.24 -8.59 -10.54
C PHE A 45 -7.35 -7.10 -10.89
N LEU A 46 -6.81 -6.22 -10.03
CA LEU A 46 -6.81 -4.77 -10.20
C LEU A 46 -6.48 -4.30 -11.63
N PRO A 47 -5.48 -4.84 -12.35
CA PRO A 47 -5.17 -4.34 -13.69
C PRO A 47 -6.33 -4.53 -14.68
N ARG A 48 -7.03 -5.67 -14.64
CA ARG A 48 -8.12 -5.96 -15.59
C ARG A 48 -9.34 -5.10 -15.30
N GLU A 49 -9.80 -5.10 -14.04
CA GLU A 49 -10.98 -4.34 -13.61
C GLU A 49 -10.77 -2.84 -13.80
N PHE A 50 -9.56 -2.35 -13.54
CA PHE A 50 -9.18 -0.96 -13.79
C PHE A 50 -9.36 -0.57 -15.25
N TRP A 51 -8.79 -1.34 -16.19
CA TRP A 51 -8.90 -1.02 -17.61
C TRP A 51 -10.34 -1.16 -18.11
N GLU A 52 -11.12 -2.13 -17.62
CA GLU A 52 -12.54 -2.22 -17.93
C GLU A 52 -13.31 -0.96 -17.50
N ILE A 53 -13.02 -0.43 -16.31
CA ILE A 53 -13.62 0.82 -15.82
C ILE A 53 -13.20 2.00 -16.70
N VAL A 54 -11.91 2.16 -16.97
CA VAL A 54 -11.38 3.29 -17.76
C VAL A 54 -11.90 3.24 -19.20
N HIS A 55 -12.05 2.06 -19.80
CA HIS A 55 -12.67 1.92 -21.12
C HIS A 55 -14.15 2.27 -21.12
N SER A 56 -14.86 2.01 -20.01
CA SER A 56 -16.28 2.36 -19.84
C SER A 56 -16.54 3.86 -19.58
N PHE A 57 -15.50 4.67 -19.38
CA PHE A 57 -15.64 6.10 -19.14
C PHE A 57 -16.10 6.86 -20.39
N THR A 58 -16.87 7.93 -20.16
CA THR A 58 -17.19 8.92 -21.19
C THR A 58 -15.94 9.67 -21.64
N ASP A 59 -16.00 10.34 -22.79
CA ASP A 59 -14.84 11.10 -23.29
C ASP A 59 -14.43 12.23 -22.34
N GLU A 60 -15.39 12.86 -21.66
CA GLU A 60 -15.12 13.84 -20.62
C GLU A 60 -14.38 13.21 -19.43
N GLN A 61 -14.85 12.06 -18.94
CA GLN A 61 -14.19 11.34 -17.85
C GLN A 61 -12.78 10.88 -18.23
N LYS A 62 -12.56 10.46 -19.49
CA LYS A 62 -11.22 10.11 -19.99
C LYS A 62 -10.27 11.31 -20.00
N ARG A 63 -10.76 12.50 -20.39
CA ARG A 63 -9.97 13.75 -20.32
C ARG A 63 -9.62 14.11 -18.87
N LEU A 64 -10.58 14.01 -17.95
CA LEU A 64 -10.33 14.23 -16.52
C LEU A 64 -9.33 13.23 -15.95
N PHE A 65 -9.42 11.97 -16.36
CA PHE A 65 -8.47 10.94 -15.96
C PHE A 65 -7.06 11.22 -16.49
N LEU A 66 -6.92 11.68 -17.74
CA LEU A 66 -5.62 12.10 -18.29
C LEU A 66 -5.06 13.30 -17.52
N GLN A 67 -5.90 14.30 -17.23
CA GLN A 67 -5.48 15.46 -16.45
C GLN A 67 -5.06 15.06 -15.03
N PHE A 68 -5.79 14.14 -14.40
CA PHE A 68 -5.46 13.63 -13.09
C PHE A 68 -4.13 12.87 -13.06
N THR A 69 -3.82 12.09 -14.10
CA THR A 69 -2.63 11.23 -14.11
C THR A 69 -1.40 11.87 -14.72
N THR A 70 -1.57 12.81 -15.64
CA THR A 70 -0.47 13.42 -16.42
C THR A 70 -0.35 14.94 -16.20
N GLY A 71 -1.33 15.57 -15.53
CA GLY A 71 -1.41 17.02 -15.39
C GLY A 71 -2.00 17.75 -16.59
N THR A 72 -2.28 17.05 -17.70
CA THR A 72 -2.91 17.62 -18.90
C THR A 72 -4.01 16.70 -19.45
N ASP A 73 -5.04 17.27 -20.04
CA ASP A 73 -6.10 16.54 -20.74
C ASP A 73 -5.71 16.19 -22.20
N ARG A 74 -4.50 16.59 -22.63
CA ARG A 74 -3.99 16.38 -23.99
C ARG A 74 -3.12 15.13 -24.08
N ALA A 75 -3.29 14.39 -25.16
CA ALA A 75 -2.38 13.29 -25.50
C ALA A 75 -1.01 13.84 -25.96
N PRO A 76 0.11 13.16 -25.64
CA PRO A 76 1.41 13.53 -26.16
C PRO A 76 1.49 13.33 -27.68
N VAL A 77 2.47 14.00 -28.31
CA VAL A 77 2.71 13.89 -29.75
C VAL A 77 3.05 12.44 -30.11
N GLY A 78 2.21 11.80 -30.93
CA GLY A 78 2.29 10.38 -31.25
C GLY A 78 1.27 9.49 -30.51
N GLY A 79 0.33 10.10 -29.77
CA GLY A 79 -0.83 9.42 -29.20
C GLY A 79 -0.61 8.85 -27.80
N LEU A 80 -1.71 8.38 -27.19
CA LEU A 80 -1.72 7.84 -25.83
C LEU A 80 -0.87 6.57 -25.66
N GLY A 81 -0.58 5.84 -26.75
CA GLY A 81 0.29 4.65 -26.70
C GLY A 81 1.74 4.95 -26.32
N LYS A 82 2.19 6.21 -26.44
CA LYS A 82 3.52 6.64 -25.96
C LYS A 82 3.51 7.06 -24.49
N LEU A 83 2.32 7.24 -23.88
CA LEU A 83 2.19 7.58 -22.49
C LEU A 83 2.49 6.34 -21.63
N LYS A 84 3.67 6.32 -21.01
CA LYS A 84 4.04 5.27 -20.06
C LYS A 84 3.40 5.56 -18.71
N MET A 85 2.15 5.12 -18.54
CA MET A 85 1.47 5.17 -17.25
C MET A 85 1.89 3.98 -16.38
N ILE A 86 2.17 4.25 -15.11
CA ILE A 86 2.51 3.23 -14.11
C ILE A 86 1.38 3.17 -13.10
N ILE A 87 0.82 1.98 -12.87
CA ILE A 87 -0.17 1.76 -11.82
C ILE A 87 0.54 1.05 -10.66
N ALA A 88 0.70 1.74 -9.55
CA ALA A 88 1.37 1.22 -8.36
C ALA A 88 0.35 1.03 -7.22
N LYS A 89 0.52 -0.06 -6.47
CA LYS A 89 -0.32 -0.36 -5.30
C LYS A 89 -0.02 0.62 -4.17
N ASN A 90 -1.06 1.12 -3.50
CA ASN A 90 -0.95 2.11 -2.43
C ASN A 90 -1.60 1.65 -1.11
N GLY A 91 -1.20 0.44 -0.68
CA GLY A 91 -1.72 -0.21 0.51
C GLY A 91 -3.01 -1.00 0.27
N PRO A 92 -3.57 -1.59 1.35
CA PRO A 92 -4.75 -2.44 1.27
C PRO A 92 -6.03 -1.63 1.00
N ASP A 93 -7.17 -2.34 0.91
CA ASP A 93 -8.49 -1.73 0.83
C ASP A 93 -8.68 -0.63 1.88
N THR A 94 -9.25 0.49 1.45
CA THR A 94 -9.35 1.71 2.26
C THR A 94 -10.44 2.62 1.67
N GLU A 95 -10.84 3.63 2.44
CA GLU A 95 -11.77 4.67 1.99
C GLU A 95 -11.08 5.85 1.30
N ARG A 96 -9.74 5.91 1.37
CA ARG A 96 -8.93 6.95 0.71
C ARG A 96 -9.13 6.91 -0.80
N LEU A 97 -9.14 8.08 -1.42
CA LEU A 97 -9.14 8.23 -2.87
C LEU A 97 -7.77 7.82 -3.46
N PRO A 98 -7.72 7.34 -4.71
CA PRO A 98 -6.44 7.17 -5.40
C PRO A 98 -5.75 8.53 -5.56
N THR A 99 -4.43 8.49 -5.65
CA THR A 99 -3.60 9.68 -5.85
C THR A 99 -2.70 9.49 -7.06
N SER A 100 -2.12 10.58 -7.58
CA SER A 100 -1.23 10.52 -8.73
C SER A 100 0.03 11.34 -8.52
N HIS A 101 1.12 10.90 -9.15
CA HIS A 101 2.32 11.71 -9.36
C HIS A 101 2.41 12.02 -10.84
N THR A 102 1.89 13.20 -11.22
CA THR A 102 1.78 13.64 -12.62
C THR A 102 3.13 13.75 -13.30
N CYS A 103 4.18 14.16 -12.57
CA CYS A 103 5.55 14.27 -13.11
C CYS A 103 6.07 12.94 -13.71
N PHE A 104 5.57 11.80 -13.22
CA PHE A 104 6.04 10.47 -13.62
C PHE A 104 4.92 9.61 -14.20
N ASN A 105 3.73 10.16 -14.43
CA ASN A 105 2.53 9.42 -14.86
C ASN A 105 2.24 8.19 -13.99
N VAL A 106 2.47 8.31 -12.68
CA VAL A 106 2.23 7.22 -11.71
C VAL A 106 0.87 7.41 -11.05
N LEU A 107 0.03 6.40 -11.15
CA LEU A 107 -1.24 6.29 -10.43
C LEU A 107 -1.04 5.39 -9.21
N LEU A 108 -1.25 5.94 -8.01
CA LEU A 108 -1.20 5.24 -6.74
C LEU A 108 -2.61 4.77 -6.37
N LEU A 109 -2.82 3.47 -6.45
CA LEU A 109 -4.14 2.87 -6.32
C LEU A 109 -4.20 1.92 -5.12
N PRO A 110 -5.04 2.19 -4.11
CA PRO A 110 -5.29 1.23 -3.05
C PRO A 110 -5.92 -0.06 -3.59
N GLU A 111 -5.66 -1.18 -2.93
CA GLU A 111 -6.21 -2.49 -3.32
C GLU A 111 -7.68 -2.61 -2.91
N TYR A 112 -8.57 -1.87 -3.58
CA TYR A 112 -10.00 -1.86 -3.27
C TYR A 112 -10.61 -3.26 -3.36
N SER A 113 -11.53 -3.54 -2.44
CA SER A 113 -12.15 -4.86 -2.28
C SER A 113 -13.13 -5.26 -3.39
N SER A 114 -13.59 -4.30 -4.21
CA SER A 114 -14.49 -4.58 -5.34
C SER A 114 -14.30 -3.61 -6.51
N LYS A 115 -14.73 -4.03 -7.70
CA LYS A 115 -14.76 -3.23 -8.93
C LYS A 115 -15.63 -1.98 -8.78
N GLU A 116 -16.75 -2.09 -8.09
CA GLU A 116 -17.68 -0.97 -7.86
C GLU A 116 -17.02 0.10 -7.01
N LYS A 117 -16.33 -0.31 -5.94
CA LYS A 117 -15.58 0.60 -5.07
C LYS A 117 -14.43 1.25 -5.84
N LEU A 118 -13.67 0.48 -6.61
CA LEU A 118 -12.63 0.99 -7.52
C LEU A 118 -13.18 2.08 -8.45
N LYS A 119 -14.31 1.81 -9.11
CA LYS A 119 -14.96 2.75 -10.03
C LYS A 119 -15.42 4.02 -9.33
N GLU A 120 -16.13 3.87 -8.22
CA GLU A 120 -16.67 5.00 -7.45
C GLU A 120 -15.54 5.92 -6.96
N ARG A 121 -14.48 5.35 -6.38
CA ARG A 121 -13.35 6.11 -5.83
C ARG A 121 -12.51 6.76 -6.93
N LEU A 122 -12.29 6.06 -8.05
CA LEU A 122 -11.59 6.62 -9.19
C LEU A 122 -12.37 7.79 -9.81
N LEU A 123 -13.68 7.65 -10.02
CA LEU A 123 -14.54 8.73 -10.53
C LEU A 123 -14.55 9.94 -9.61
N LYS A 124 -14.66 9.73 -8.29
CA LYS A 124 -14.56 10.80 -7.30
C LYS A 124 -13.22 11.52 -7.39
N ALA A 125 -12.10 10.79 -7.45
CA ALA A 125 -10.77 11.38 -7.52
C ALA A 125 -10.56 12.25 -8.75
N ILE A 126 -10.91 11.76 -9.95
CA ILE A 126 -10.71 12.52 -11.19
C ILE A 126 -11.64 13.75 -11.28
N THR A 127 -12.83 13.66 -10.67
CA THR A 127 -13.79 14.78 -10.63
C THR A 127 -13.34 15.85 -9.63
N TYR A 128 -12.91 15.46 -8.44
CA TYR A 128 -12.45 16.39 -7.40
C TYR A 128 -11.10 17.02 -7.72
N ALA A 129 -10.21 16.34 -8.44
CA ALA A 129 -8.92 16.90 -8.84
C ALA A 129 -9.08 18.15 -9.72
N LYS A 130 -10.14 18.23 -10.54
CA LYS A 130 -10.49 19.43 -11.30
C LYS A 130 -10.90 20.60 -10.39
N GLY A 131 -11.55 20.31 -9.26
CA GLY A 131 -12.02 21.31 -8.29
C GLY A 131 -10.91 21.99 -7.48
N PHE A 132 -9.70 21.41 -7.43
CA PHE A 132 -8.52 22.01 -6.80
C PHE A 132 -7.58 22.69 -7.81
N GLY A 133 -7.96 22.75 -9.09
CA GLY A 133 -7.30 23.62 -10.06
C GLY A 133 -7.65 25.06 -9.75
N MET A 134 -6.76 25.74 -9.02
CA MET A 134 -6.67 27.20 -8.83
C MET A 134 -7.64 28.00 -9.71
N LEU A 135 -8.64 28.59 -9.07
CA LEU A 135 -9.07 29.96 -9.36
C LEU A 135 -8.54 30.85 -8.24
#